data_AF-A0A3N3ZTH5-F1
#
_entry.id   AF-A0A3N3ZTH5-F1
#
_cell.length_a   1.000
_cell.length_b   1.000
_cell.length_c   1.000
_cell.angle_alpha   90.00
_cell.angle_beta   90.00
_cell.angle_gamma   90.00
#
_symmetry.space_group_name_H-M   'P 1'
#
loop_
_entity.id
_entity.type
_entity.pdbx_description
1 polymer ?
#
loop_
_entity_poly.entity_id
_entity_poly.type
_entity_poly.pdbx_seq_one_letter_code
_entity_poly.pdbx_strand_id
1 'polypeptide(L)'
;MTALQQPLALANDQGIATVYTQGAHVASWAPARQDPVLFVSRQARFLEGKAIRGGVPICFPWFGPGRDGQRSPAHGFARTTPWTPVSSDGTTAVFRLTDTDLGDQERASFRHSFSADFTVTVGTTLEMTLATTNTGDEPFEIDEALHTYLAVGDVRSVSIEGLDGVSYVDKVTGNKDVVQAGDVRFSGETDRVYRSGDPLVVVDPLLGRKLHITMEGAANTVVWNPWTEKAKEMGDFADEEWTQMLCVEGANALDDYVTVAPGETHAITYRIAVESI
;
A
#
# COMPACT_ATOMS: atom_id res chain seq x y z
N MET A 1 12.90 -15.66 -16.49
CA MET A 1 11.81 -14.96 -15.79
C MET A 1 10.97 -14.28 -16.85
N THR A 2 9.65 -14.40 -16.77
CA THR A 2 8.70 -13.80 -17.72
C THR A 2 8.39 -12.38 -17.29
N ALA A 3 8.34 -11.45 -18.25
CA ALA A 3 7.89 -10.09 -18.00
C ALA A 3 6.37 -10.05 -17.78
N LEU A 4 5.89 -9.13 -16.95
CA LEU A 4 4.46 -8.92 -16.79
C LEU A 4 3.81 -8.46 -18.10
N GLN A 5 2.54 -8.85 -18.26
CA GLN A 5 1.69 -8.33 -19.33
C GLN A 5 1.52 -6.80 -19.19
N GLN A 6 1.11 -6.14 -20.27
CA GLN A 6 0.84 -4.71 -20.22
C GLN A 6 -0.22 -4.38 -19.17
N PRO A 7 -0.04 -3.29 -18.41
CA PRO A 7 -1.03 -2.90 -17.41
C PRO A 7 -2.31 -2.40 -18.06
N LEU A 8 -3.43 -2.55 -17.35
CA LEU A 8 -4.66 -1.84 -17.67
C LEU A 8 -4.47 -0.35 -17.43
N ALA A 9 -4.80 0.48 -18.42
CA ALA A 9 -4.88 1.92 -18.25
C ALA A 9 -6.30 2.32 -17.83
N LEU A 10 -6.41 3.10 -16.76
CA LEU A 10 -7.64 3.77 -16.34
C LEU A 10 -7.46 5.26 -16.56
N ALA A 11 -8.35 5.90 -17.32
CA ALA A 11 -8.20 7.30 -17.69
C ALA A 11 -9.53 8.01 -17.91
N ASN A 12 -9.56 9.27 -17.52
CA ASN A 12 -10.58 10.26 -17.90
C ASN A 12 -9.93 11.64 -17.99
N ASP A 13 -10.74 12.68 -18.23
CA ASP A 13 -10.27 14.07 -18.32
C ASP A 13 -9.64 14.60 -17.01
N GLN A 14 -9.81 13.90 -15.89
CA GLN A 14 -9.36 14.29 -14.56
C GLN A 14 -8.10 13.56 -14.09
N GLY A 15 -7.72 12.45 -14.72
CA GLY A 15 -6.52 11.71 -14.31
C GLY A 15 -6.30 10.41 -15.08
N ILE A 16 -5.11 9.84 -14.88
CA ILE A 16 -4.70 8.57 -15.46
C ILE A 16 -3.98 7.71 -14.42
N ALA A 17 -4.23 6.40 -14.45
CA ALA A 17 -3.51 5.40 -13.66
C ALA A 17 -3.21 4.15 -14.49
N THR A 18 -2.25 3.36 -14.04
CA THR A 18 -1.97 2.04 -14.60
C THR A 18 -2.04 0.96 -13.52
N VAL A 19 -2.68 -0.16 -13.83
CA VAL A 19 -2.89 -1.28 -12.90
C VAL A 19 -2.45 -2.58 -13.55
N TYR A 20 -1.49 -3.27 -12.93
CA TYR A 20 -1.08 -4.62 -13.35
C TYR A 20 -2.03 -5.66 -12.73
N THR A 21 -2.36 -6.71 -13.49
CA THR A 21 -3.17 -7.82 -12.96
C THR A 21 -2.44 -8.55 -11.83
N GLN A 22 -1.11 -8.71 -11.91
CA GLN A 22 -0.32 -9.18 -10.78
C GLN A 22 -0.44 -8.21 -9.60
N GLY A 23 -0.98 -8.73 -8.50
CA GLY A 23 -1.24 -7.99 -7.28
C GLY A 23 -2.32 -6.92 -7.37
N ALA A 24 -3.10 -6.89 -8.46
CA ALA A 24 -3.97 -5.76 -8.80
C ALA A 24 -3.24 -4.41 -8.60
N HIS A 25 -1.96 -4.39 -8.98
CA HIS A 25 -0.98 -3.42 -8.50
C HIS A 25 -1.11 -2.09 -9.24
N VAL A 26 -1.53 -1.05 -8.53
CA VAL A 26 -1.54 0.33 -9.06
C VAL A 26 -0.11 0.84 -9.13
N ALA A 27 0.45 0.88 -10.35
CA ALA A 27 1.84 1.27 -10.58
C ALA A 27 2.01 2.77 -10.79
N SER A 28 0.98 3.47 -11.27
CA SER A 28 1.03 4.92 -11.46
C SER A 28 -0.33 5.54 -11.24
N TRP A 29 -0.33 6.80 -10.81
CA TRP A 29 -1.48 7.69 -10.89
C TRP A 29 -0.98 9.14 -10.99
N ALA A 30 -1.61 9.90 -11.88
CA ALA A 30 -1.42 11.33 -12.01
C ALA A 30 -2.79 11.99 -12.25
N PRO A 31 -3.24 12.92 -11.40
CA PRO A 31 -4.33 13.82 -11.75
C PRO A 31 -3.98 14.66 -12.98
N ALA A 32 -5.00 15.14 -13.69
CA ALA A 32 -4.83 15.98 -14.86
C ALA A 32 -4.01 17.24 -14.52
N ARG A 33 -2.96 17.48 -15.32
CA ARG A 33 -2.03 18.62 -15.17
C ARG A 33 -1.23 18.64 -13.86
N GLN A 34 -1.09 17.49 -13.20
CA GLN A 34 -0.24 17.33 -12.02
C GLN A 34 0.87 16.33 -12.31
N ASP A 35 2.00 16.46 -11.62
CA ASP A 35 3.07 15.47 -11.66
C ASP A 35 2.59 14.14 -11.06
N PRO A 36 3.20 12.99 -11.45
CA PRO A 36 2.90 11.70 -10.85
C PRO A 36 2.92 11.74 -9.32
N VAL A 37 1.94 11.08 -8.71
CA VAL A 37 1.78 11.03 -7.25
C VAL A 37 2.39 9.76 -6.67
N LEU A 38 2.40 8.67 -7.43
CA LEU A 38 2.97 7.39 -7.00
C LEU A 38 4.42 7.27 -7.44
N PHE A 39 5.28 6.79 -6.55
CA PHE A 39 6.68 6.49 -6.82
C PHE A 39 6.84 5.03 -7.25
N VAL A 40 7.63 4.78 -8.29
CA VAL A 40 8.13 3.46 -8.66
C VAL A 40 9.63 3.52 -8.85
N SER A 41 10.34 2.58 -8.24
CA SER A 41 11.80 2.47 -8.36
C SER A 41 12.21 2.30 -9.82
N ARG A 42 13.29 2.98 -10.24
CA ARG A 42 13.87 2.76 -11.58
C ARG A 42 14.46 1.36 -11.76
N GLN A 43 14.74 0.66 -10.66
CA GLN A 43 15.17 -0.74 -10.66
C GLN A 43 14.04 -1.74 -10.38
N ALA A 44 12.79 -1.26 -10.31
CA ALA A 44 11.64 -2.13 -10.12
C ALA A 44 11.57 -3.18 -11.24
N ARG A 45 11.35 -4.43 -10.84
CA ARG A 45 11.30 -5.57 -11.77
C ARG A 45 9.85 -5.96 -12.00
N PHE A 46 9.36 -5.73 -13.21
CA PHE A 46 8.03 -6.13 -13.65
C PHE A 46 8.05 -7.58 -14.15
N LEU A 47 8.21 -8.52 -13.22
CA LEU A 47 8.35 -9.95 -13.50
C LEU A 47 7.26 -10.76 -12.81
N GLU A 48 6.82 -11.84 -13.46
CA GLU A 48 5.86 -12.79 -12.89
C GLU A 48 6.35 -13.35 -11.54
N GLY A 49 5.46 -13.36 -10.54
CA GLY A 49 5.72 -13.86 -9.19
C GLY A 49 6.67 -12.99 -8.36
N LYS A 50 7.02 -11.78 -8.81
CA LYS A 50 7.88 -10.83 -8.07
C LYS A 50 7.12 -9.56 -7.73
N ALA A 51 7.22 -9.13 -6.48
CA ALA A 51 6.59 -7.89 -6.05
C ALA A 51 7.21 -6.70 -6.79
N ILE A 52 6.36 -5.76 -7.21
CA ILE A 52 6.80 -4.52 -7.85
C ILE A 52 7.25 -3.55 -6.75
N ARG A 53 8.43 -2.93 -6.92
CA ARG A 53 8.99 -1.96 -5.98
C ARG A 53 8.47 -0.56 -6.25
N GLY A 54 7.40 -0.18 -5.56
CA GLY A 54 6.73 1.11 -5.73
C GLY A 54 5.23 0.95 -5.91
N GLY A 55 4.55 2.01 -6.36
CA GLY A 55 3.12 1.99 -6.61
C GLY A 55 2.33 1.72 -5.33
N VAL A 56 1.36 0.81 -5.40
CA VAL A 56 0.55 0.37 -4.26
C VAL A 56 0.54 -1.17 -4.21
N PRO A 57 1.57 -1.81 -3.62
CA PRO A 57 1.49 -3.22 -3.29
C PRO A 57 0.38 -3.48 -2.28
N ILE A 58 -0.38 -4.55 -2.49
CA ILE A 58 -1.35 -5.07 -1.52
C ILE A 58 -0.62 -6.07 -0.61
N CYS A 59 -0.55 -5.75 0.68
CA CYS A 59 -0.09 -6.69 1.70
C CYS A 59 -1.30 -7.49 2.17
N PHE A 60 -1.34 -8.81 1.93
CA PHE A 60 -2.43 -9.69 2.37
C PHE A 60 -2.04 -11.16 2.21
N PRO A 61 -2.37 -12.04 3.18
CA PRO A 61 -3.19 -11.83 4.39
C PRO A 61 -2.36 -11.55 5.65
N TRP A 62 -1.09 -11.17 5.51
CA TRP A 62 -0.26 -10.73 6.63
C TRP A 62 0.61 -9.53 6.24
N PHE A 63 1.00 -8.75 7.24
CA PHE A 63 1.86 -7.57 7.11
C PHE A 63 3.27 -7.88 7.60
N GLY A 64 4.29 -7.38 6.89
CA GLY A 64 5.70 -7.68 7.22
C GLY A 64 5.94 -9.20 7.30
N PRO A 65 6.72 -9.69 8.26
CA PRO A 65 6.93 -11.12 8.49
C PRO A 65 5.76 -11.81 9.22
N GLY A 66 4.58 -11.19 9.29
CA GLY A 66 3.43 -11.65 10.08
C GLY A 66 3.60 -11.41 11.59
N ARG A 67 2.51 -11.58 12.33
CA ARG A 67 2.45 -11.34 13.79
C ARG A 67 3.43 -12.21 14.61
N ASP A 68 3.75 -13.41 14.14
CA ASP A 68 4.73 -14.33 14.75
C ASP A 68 6.18 -14.06 14.32
N GLY A 69 6.38 -13.18 13.32
CA GLY A 69 7.69 -12.86 12.75
C GLY A 69 8.29 -13.95 11.85
N GLN A 70 7.52 -14.96 11.44
CA GLN A 70 8.04 -16.15 10.75
C GLN A 70 7.51 -16.31 9.32
N ARG A 71 6.59 -15.46 8.87
CA ARG A 71 6.03 -15.55 7.52
C ARG A 71 7.05 -15.16 6.45
N SER A 72 7.12 -16.00 5.43
CA SER A 72 7.92 -15.77 4.23
C SER A 72 7.11 -16.17 2.99
N PRO A 73 7.02 -15.31 1.96
CA PRO A 73 7.59 -13.96 1.90
C PRO A 73 6.92 -13.00 2.89
N ALA A 74 7.59 -11.89 3.20
CA ALA A 74 6.96 -10.80 3.92
C ALA A 74 5.81 -10.20 3.09
N HIS A 75 4.81 -9.64 3.78
CA HIS A 75 3.64 -8.95 3.21
C HIS A 75 2.69 -9.83 2.37
N GLY A 76 2.61 -11.12 2.69
CA GLY A 76 1.65 -11.99 2.04
C GLY A 76 1.97 -12.33 0.59
N PHE A 77 0.98 -12.94 -0.06
CA PHE A 77 1.05 -13.39 -1.44
C PHE A 77 0.30 -12.48 -2.42
N ALA A 78 -0.63 -11.65 -1.94
CA ALA A 78 -1.51 -10.86 -2.80
C ALA A 78 -0.75 -10.08 -3.86
N ARG A 79 0.30 -9.34 -3.49
CA ARG A 79 1.15 -8.54 -4.39
C ARG A 79 1.95 -9.31 -5.46
N THR A 80 2.01 -10.64 -5.38
CA THR A 80 2.74 -11.49 -6.34
C THR A 80 1.84 -12.43 -7.12
N THR A 81 0.59 -12.61 -6.71
CA THR A 81 -0.38 -13.46 -7.41
C THR A 81 -1.09 -12.65 -8.50
N PRO A 82 -1.34 -13.21 -9.70
CA PRO A 82 -2.24 -12.61 -10.69
C PRO A 82 -3.69 -12.55 -10.18
N TRP A 83 -4.31 -11.38 -10.25
CA TRP A 83 -5.73 -11.20 -9.95
C TRP A 83 -6.54 -11.23 -11.24
N THR A 84 -7.76 -11.74 -11.16
CA THR A 84 -8.68 -11.81 -12.30
C THR A 84 -9.42 -10.47 -12.45
N PRO A 85 -9.34 -9.78 -13.60
CA PRO A 85 -10.18 -8.62 -13.87
C PRO A 85 -11.66 -9.02 -13.91
N VAL A 86 -12.50 -8.39 -13.09
CA VAL A 86 -13.96 -8.65 -13.02
C VAL A 86 -14.73 -7.68 -13.91
N SER A 87 -14.39 -6.39 -13.83
CA SER A 87 -15.02 -5.35 -14.63
C SER A 87 -14.08 -4.15 -14.82
N SER A 88 -14.27 -3.41 -15.90
CA SER A 88 -13.68 -2.10 -16.10
C SER A 88 -14.59 -1.25 -16.98
N ASP A 89 -14.82 0.01 -16.59
CA ASP A 89 -15.53 1.00 -17.41
C ASP A 89 -14.57 2.04 -18.04
N GLY A 90 -13.27 1.83 -17.90
CA GLY A 90 -12.21 2.74 -18.34
C GLY A 90 -11.77 3.77 -17.29
N THR A 91 -12.57 4.00 -16.25
CA THR A 91 -12.25 4.90 -15.12
C THR A 91 -12.16 4.17 -13.79
N THR A 92 -12.98 3.14 -13.65
CA THR A 92 -13.05 2.22 -12.51
C THR A 92 -12.77 0.82 -13.00
N ALA A 93 -11.95 0.07 -12.25
CA ALA A 93 -11.78 -1.36 -12.47
C ALA A 93 -11.86 -2.14 -11.16
N VAL A 94 -12.37 -3.37 -11.26
CA VAL A 94 -12.45 -4.33 -10.16
C VAL A 94 -11.62 -5.56 -10.52
N PHE A 95 -10.76 -5.97 -9.62
CA PHE A 95 -9.95 -7.18 -9.70
C PHE A 95 -10.32 -8.11 -8.55
N ARG A 96 -10.29 -9.42 -8.78
CA ARG A 96 -10.60 -10.42 -7.76
C ARG A 96 -9.47 -11.42 -7.57
N LEU A 97 -9.21 -11.75 -6.32
CA LEU A 97 -8.38 -12.86 -5.89
C LEU A 97 -9.19 -13.78 -4.99
N THR A 98 -9.17 -15.07 -5.27
CA THR A 98 -9.81 -16.11 -4.46
C THR A 98 -8.79 -17.14 -3.99
N ASP A 99 -9.21 -18.03 -3.09
CA ASP A 99 -8.36 -19.15 -2.67
C ASP A 99 -8.04 -20.14 -3.80
N THR A 100 -8.83 -20.14 -4.88
CA THR A 100 -8.61 -21.01 -6.05
C THR A 100 -7.53 -20.48 -7.01
N ASP A 101 -7.16 -19.21 -6.89
CA ASP A 101 -6.10 -18.58 -7.69
C ASP A 101 -4.70 -18.81 -7.06
N LEU A 102 -4.65 -19.41 -5.88
CA LEU A 102 -3.42 -19.62 -5.12
C LEU A 102 -2.71 -20.92 -5.53
N GLY A 103 -1.37 -20.87 -5.54
CA GLY A 103 -0.55 -22.07 -5.63
C GLY A 103 -0.56 -22.88 -4.33
N ASP A 104 -0.02 -24.10 -4.40
CA ASP A 104 0.03 -25.03 -3.25
C ASP A 104 0.72 -24.42 -2.02
N GLN A 105 1.77 -23.63 -2.24
CA GLN A 105 2.53 -22.99 -1.16
C GLN A 105 1.70 -21.92 -0.44
N GLU A 106 1.07 -21.01 -1.20
CA GLU A 106 0.23 -19.96 -0.66
C GLU A 106 -0.99 -20.58 0.06
N ARG A 107 -1.63 -21.58 -0.56
CA ARG A 107 -2.76 -22.30 0.04
C ARG A 107 -2.38 -23.02 1.34
N ALA A 108 -1.17 -23.56 1.42
CA ALA A 108 -0.67 -24.17 2.66
C ALA A 108 -0.46 -23.14 3.78
N SER A 109 -0.08 -21.90 3.43
CA SER A 109 0.16 -20.80 4.37
C SER A 109 -1.13 -20.11 4.85
N PHE A 110 -2.19 -20.15 4.03
CA PHE A 110 -3.52 -19.59 4.32
C PHE A 110 -4.61 -20.51 3.75
N ARG A 111 -5.17 -21.35 4.63
CA ARG A 111 -6.07 -22.47 4.27
C ARG A 111 -7.54 -22.10 4.21
N HIS A 112 -7.89 -20.85 4.49
CA HIS A 112 -9.27 -20.37 4.51
C HIS A 112 -9.78 -20.09 3.10
N SER A 113 -11.07 -20.30 2.86
CA SER A 113 -11.72 -19.86 1.62
C SER A 113 -12.12 -18.40 1.73
N PHE A 114 -11.77 -17.62 0.71
CA PHE A 114 -11.99 -16.18 0.70
C PHE A 114 -12.22 -15.67 -0.72
N SER A 115 -12.79 -14.47 -0.81
CA SER A 115 -12.77 -13.64 -2.02
C SER A 115 -12.32 -12.24 -1.63
N ALA A 116 -11.25 -11.75 -2.25
CA ALA A 116 -10.77 -10.39 -2.11
C ALA A 116 -11.03 -9.62 -3.41
N ASP A 117 -11.81 -8.55 -3.32
CA ASP A 117 -12.07 -7.63 -4.42
C ASP A 117 -11.28 -6.34 -4.22
N PHE A 118 -10.52 -5.94 -5.23
CA PHE A 118 -9.80 -4.68 -5.25
C PHE A 118 -10.39 -3.76 -6.33
N THR A 119 -10.98 -2.65 -5.87
CA THR A 119 -11.59 -1.64 -6.73
C THR A 119 -10.67 -0.43 -6.82
N VAL A 120 -10.36 0.01 -8.02
CA VAL A 120 -9.56 1.21 -8.30
C VAL A 120 -10.41 2.18 -9.10
N THR A 121 -10.60 3.39 -8.58
CA THR A 121 -11.31 4.48 -9.27
C THR A 121 -10.37 5.66 -9.47
N VAL A 122 -10.26 6.13 -10.71
CA VAL A 122 -9.38 7.24 -11.09
C VAL A 122 -10.17 8.50 -11.39
N GLY A 123 -9.72 9.63 -10.85
CA GLY A 123 -10.19 10.95 -11.21
C GLY A 123 -9.29 12.04 -10.62
N THR A 124 -9.91 13.13 -10.14
CA THR A 124 -9.21 14.16 -9.34
C THR A 124 -8.63 13.58 -8.05
N THR A 125 -9.20 12.47 -7.59
CA THR A 125 -8.69 11.62 -6.53
C THR A 125 -8.38 10.24 -7.07
N LEU A 126 -7.43 9.54 -6.44
CA LEU A 126 -7.29 8.09 -6.57
C LEU A 126 -8.00 7.47 -5.38
N GLU A 127 -8.98 6.60 -5.64
CA GLU A 127 -9.65 5.80 -4.61
C GLU A 127 -9.38 4.32 -4.85
N MET A 128 -8.97 3.63 -3.80
CA MET A 128 -8.64 2.22 -3.81
C MET A 128 -9.33 1.53 -2.64
N THR A 129 -10.10 0.48 -2.91
CA THR A 129 -10.79 -0.30 -1.88
C THR A 129 -10.44 -1.76 -2.01
N LEU A 130 -9.88 -2.35 -0.95
CA LEU A 130 -9.71 -3.79 -0.81
C LEU A 130 -10.82 -4.32 0.10
N ALA A 131 -11.67 -5.20 -0.41
CA ALA A 131 -12.75 -5.84 0.33
C ALA A 131 -12.54 -7.35 0.38
N THR A 132 -12.36 -7.90 1.58
CA THR A 132 -12.14 -9.33 1.81
C THR A 132 -13.39 -9.95 2.42
N THR A 133 -13.96 -10.93 1.73
CA THR A 133 -15.11 -11.72 2.18
C THR A 133 -14.66 -13.11 2.59
N ASN A 134 -15.10 -13.56 3.76
CA ASN A 134 -14.92 -14.95 4.17
C ASN A 134 -16.00 -15.82 3.50
N THR A 135 -15.58 -16.67 2.56
CA THR A 135 -16.46 -17.57 1.82
C THR A 135 -16.47 -18.99 2.39
N GLY A 136 -15.72 -19.22 3.47
CA GLY A 136 -15.70 -20.47 4.22
C GLY A 136 -16.72 -20.50 5.36
N ASP A 137 -16.52 -21.47 6.26
CA ASP A 137 -17.37 -21.78 7.42
C ASP A 137 -16.69 -21.51 8.78
N GLU A 138 -15.39 -21.19 8.78
CA GLU A 138 -14.62 -20.82 9.97
C GLU A 138 -14.13 -19.36 9.88
N PRO A 139 -14.12 -18.61 11.01
CA PRO A 139 -13.52 -17.28 11.03
C PRO A 139 -12.02 -17.35 10.73
N PHE A 140 -11.48 -16.29 10.13
CA PHE A 140 -10.03 -16.15 9.95
C PHE A 140 -9.56 -14.75 10.30
N GLU A 141 -8.27 -14.65 10.61
CA GLU A 141 -7.61 -13.40 10.93
C GLU A 141 -6.73 -12.96 9.76
N ILE A 142 -6.77 -11.67 9.43
CA ILE A 142 -5.91 -11.05 8.42
C ILE A 142 -5.19 -9.85 9.00
N ASP A 143 -3.94 -9.68 8.56
CA ASP A 143 -3.35 -8.35 8.51
C ASP A 143 -3.35 -7.90 7.04
N GLU A 144 -3.51 -6.61 6.81
CA GLU A 144 -3.55 -6.06 5.46
C GLU A 144 -2.99 -4.64 5.39
N ALA A 145 -2.51 -4.26 4.22
CA ALA A 145 -2.12 -2.87 3.94
C ALA A 145 -2.20 -2.53 2.45
N LEU A 146 -2.62 -1.30 2.17
CA LEU A 146 -2.35 -0.64 0.89
C LEU A 146 -1.02 0.13 1.04
N HIS A 147 0.07 -0.49 0.61
CA HIS A 147 1.44 -0.04 0.87
C HIS A 147 1.86 1.11 -0.06
N THR A 148 1.16 2.24 -0.01
CA THR A 148 1.27 3.32 -1.00
C THR A 148 2.62 4.05 -0.95
N TYR A 149 3.39 3.94 -2.03
CA TYR A 149 4.62 4.69 -2.27
C TYR A 149 4.29 6.04 -2.91
N LEU A 150 4.44 7.14 -2.17
CA LEU A 150 4.24 8.50 -2.67
C LEU A 150 5.55 9.04 -3.25
N ALA A 151 5.45 9.69 -4.41
CA ALA A 151 6.53 10.47 -4.99
C ALA A 151 6.62 11.84 -4.31
N VAL A 152 7.81 12.17 -3.82
CA VAL A 152 8.10 13.45 -3.16
C VAL A 152 9.37 14.06 -3.75
N GLY A 153 9.53 15.38 -3.62
CA GLY A 153 10.72 16.07 -4.14
C GLY A 153 11.99 15.71 -3.35
N ASP A 154 11.91 15.77 -2.02
CA ASP A 154 12.94 15.29 -1.10
C ASP A 154 12.30 15.02 0.26
N VAL A 155 12.32 13.77 0.73
CA VAL A 155 11.74 13.34 2.01
C VAL A 155 12.25 14.15 3.20
N ARG A 156 13.45 14.72 3.13
CA ARG A 156 14.03 15.59 4.18
C ARG A 156 13.32 16.93 4.31
N SER A 157 12.64 17.37 3.25
CA SER A 157 11.87 18.62 3.21
C SER A 157 10.37 18.39 3.46
N VAL A 158 9.93 17.13 3.45
CA VAL A 158 8.53 16.74 3.63
C VAL A 158 8.16 16.73 5.12
N SER A 159 6.90 17.08 5.41
CA SER A 159 6.27 16.82 6.71
C SER A 159 4.92 16.12 6.54
N ILE A 160 4.51 15.39 7.57
CA ILE A 160 3.15 14.82 7.66
C ILE A 160 2.40 15.49 8.80
N GLU A 161 1.32 16.19 8.44
CA GLU A 161 0.34 16.76 9.37
C GLU A 161 -0.74 15.70 9.70
N GLY A 162 -1.37 15.79 10.88
CA GLY A 162 -2.49 14.91 11.28
C GLY A 162 -2.12 13.75 12.21
N LEU A 163 -0.84 13.55 12.51
CA LEU A 163 -0.35 12.48 13.41
C LEU A 163 0.17 13.00 14.76
N ASP A 164 0.05 14.30 15.06
CA ASP A 164 0.43 14.86 16.36
C ASP A 164 -0.38 14.21 17.50
N GLY A 165 0.31 13.82 18.58
CA GLY A 165 -0.29 13.13 19.72
C GLY A 165 -0.65 11.65 19.48
N VAL A 166 -0.47 11.12 18.26
CA VAL A 166 -0.77 9.72 17.94
C VAL A 166 0.34 8.80 18.44
N SER A 167 -0.05 7.68 19.04
CA SER A 167 0.90 6.64 19.48
C SER A 167 1.31 5.74 18.32
N TYR A 168 2.58 5.33 18.28
CA TYR A 168 3.11 4.45 17.25
C TYR A 168 4.13 3.43 17.78
N VAL A 169 4.25 2.34 17.01
CA VAL A 169 5.34 1.37 17.12
C VAL A 169 6.45 1.79 16.17
N ASP A 170 7.66 2.00 16.67
CA ASP A 170 8.88 2.26 15.90
C ASP A 170 9.61 0.94 15.66
N LYS A 171 9.55 0.42 14.44
CA LYS A 171 10.14 -0.86 14.06
C LYS A 171 11.65 -0.80 13.85
N VAL A 172 12.22 0.39 13.68
CA VAL A 172 13.67 0.59 13.58
C VAL A 172 14.33 0.42 14.95
N THR A 173 13.74 1.02 15.98
CA THR A 173 14.25 0.96 17.36
C THR A 173 13.67 -0.18 18.18
N GLY A 174 12.54 -0.75 17.74
CA GLY A 174 11.77 -1.77 18.46
C GLY A 174 10.86 -1.22 19.57
N ASN A 175 10.72 0.10 19.69
CA ASN A 175 9.89 0.73 20.72
C ASN A 175 8.41 0.67 20.33
N LYS A 176 7.52 0.33 21.27
CA LYS A 176 6.08 0.08 20.99
C LYS A 176 5.13 1.18 21.45
N ASP A 177 5.61 2.10 22.27
CA ASP A 177 4.78 3.10 22.96
C ASP A 177 5.37 4.51 22.84
N VAL A 178 5.68 4.90 21.61
CA VAL A 178 6.14 6.26 21.31
C VAL A 178 4.93 7.13 20.96
N VAL A 179 4.92 8.38 21.41
CA VAL A 179 3.90 9.37 21.04
C VAL A 179 4.54 10.39 20.12
N GLN A 180 3.91 10.65 18.99
CA GLN A 180 4.36 11.68 18.05
C GLN A 180 4.12 13.07 18.63
N ALA A 181 5.09 13.96 18.41
CA ALA A 181 5.03 15.35 18.87
C ALA A 181 5.24 16.28 17.67
N GLY A 182 4.20 17.05 17.34
CA GLY A 182 4.10 17.84 16.11
C GLY A 182 4.09 16.98 14.85
N ASP A 183 4.25 17.64 13.70
CA ASP A 183 4.30 16.99 12.40
C ASP A 183 5.43 15.97 12.32
N VAL A 184 5.19 14.88 11.59
CA VAL A 184 6.25 13.90 11.29
C VAL A 184 7.29 14.55 10.38
N ARG A 185 8.56 14.44 10.74
CA ARG A 185 9.71 14.87 9.95
C ARG A 185 10.76 13.76 9.90
N PHE A 186 11.57 13.77 8.86
CA PHE A 186 12.49 12.68 8.54
C PHE A 186 13.94 13.12 8.67
N SER A 187 14.71 12.36 9.46
CA SER A 187 16.15 12.58 9.65
C SER A 187 16.97 11.29 9.62
N GLY A 188 16.36 10.18 9.20
CA GLY A 188 16.93 8.84 9.19
C GLY A 188 15.91 7.80 8.73
N GLU A 189 16.32 6.53 8.76
CA GLU A 189 15.42 5.41 8.50
C GLU A 189 14.18 5.52 9.39
N THR A 190 13.02 5.37 8.78
CA THR A 190 11.72 5.47 9.46
C THR A 190 10.90 4.26 9.07
N ASP A 191 10.40 3.53 10.07
CA ASP A 191 9.44 2.44 9.92
C ASP A 191 8.52 2.50 11.14
N ARG A 192 7.40 3.21 11.01
CA ARG A 192 6.51 3.53 12.13
C ARG A 192 5.07 3.13 11.81
N VAL A 193 4.45 2.40 12.74
CA VAL A 193 3.04 2.00 12.64
C VAL A 193 2.24 2.83 13.65
N TYR A 194 1.58 3.87 13.18
CA TYR A 194 0.72 4.75 13.98
C TYR A 194 -0.64 4.11 14.19
N ARG A 195 -1.15 4.16 15.42
CA ARG A 195 -2.49 3.67 15.80
C ARG A 195 -3.57 4.70 15.47
N SER A 196 -3.70 5.05 14.19
CA SER A 196 -4.73 5.95 13.67
C SER A 196 -4.98 5.68 12.19
N GLY A 197 -6.26 5.70 11.80
CA GLY A 197 -6.72 5.78 10.41
C GLY A 197 -7.31 7.15 10.07
N ASP A 198 -7.04 8.17 10.88
CA ASP A 198 -7.58 9.52 10.68
C ASP A 198 -6.97 10.20 9.44
N PRO A 199 -7.66 11.20 8.86
CA PRO A 199 -7.11 11.99 7.76
C PRO A 199 -5.76 12.63 8.08
N LEU A 200 -4.86 12.62 7.10
CA LEU A 200 -3.54 13.23 7.20
C LEU A 200 -3.17 13.98 5.92
N VAL A 201 -2.15 14.84 6.01
CA VAL A 201 -1.67 15.61 4.87
C VAL A 201 -0.15 15.48 4.77
N VAL A 202 0.34 15.03 3.62
CA VAL A 202 1.76 15.09 3.27
C VAL A 202 2.03 16.42 2.60
N VAL A 203 2.90 17.25 3.22
CA VAL A 203 3.29 18.55 2.69
C VAL A 203 4.64 18.42 1.99
N ASP A 204 4.67 18.72 0.69
CA ASP A 204 5.88 18.71 -0.13
C ASP A 204 6.17 20.12 -0.67
N PRO A 205 7.03 20.89 0.01
CA PRO A 205 7.36 22.24 -0.42
C PRO A 205 8.22 22.28 -1.69
N LEU A 206 8.92 21.20 -2.05
CA LEU A 206 9.79 21.19 -3.24
C LEU A 206 8.99 20.95 -4.52
N LEU A 207 7.95 20.11 -4.45
CA LEU A 207 7.00 19.93 -5.54
C LEU A 207 5.85 20.94 -5.51
N GLY A 208 5.79 21.83 -4.51
CA GLY A 208 4.74 22.84 -4.38
C GLY A 208 3.35 22.20 -4.27
N ARG A 209 3.22 21.13 -3.48
CA ARG A 209 1.94 20.43 -3.31
C ARG A 209 1.70 19.87 -1.91
N LYS A 210 0.44 19.61 -1.60
CA LYS A 210 -0.04 18.81 -0.48
C LYS A 210 -0.78 17.59 -1.01
N LEU A 211 -0.58 16.44 -0.38
CA LEU A 211 -1.32 15.22 -0.65
C LEU A 211 -2.26 14.95 0.54
N HIS A 212 -3.56 15.09 0.30
CA HIS A 212 -4.59 14.79 1.30
C HIS A 212 -4.92 13.32 1.24
N ILE A 213 -4.77 12.63 2.37
CA ILE A 213 -4.97 11.19 2.47
C ILE A 213 -6.07 10.93 3.48
N THR A 214 -7.05 10.14 3.07
CA THR A 214 -8.14 9.67 3.94
C THR A 214 -8.27 8.17 3.83
N MET A 215 -8.63 7.54 4.93
CA MET A 215 -8.76 6.09 5.01
C MET A 215 -10.06 5.72 5.72
N GLU A 216 -10.66 4.62 5.30
CA GLU A 216 -11.80 4.01 5.98
C GLU A 216 -11.50 2.53 6.21
N GLY A 217 -11.88 2.01 7.38
CA GLY A 217 -11.64 0.61 7.75
C GLY A 217 -10.20 0.25 8.09
N ALA A 218 -9.25 1.19 7.99
CA ALA A 218 -7.87 1.03 8.43
C ALA A 218 -7.71 1.50 9.89
N ALA A 219 -7.11 0.68 10.73
CA ALA A 219 -6.79 1.01 12.12
C ALA A 219 -5.42 1.70 12.25
N ASN A 220 -4.56 1.57 11.23
CA ASN A 220 -3.20 2.05 11.27
C ASN A 220 -2.82 2.88 10.04
N THR A 221 -1.92 3.83 10.29
CA THR A 221 -1.14 4.52 9.28
C THR A 221 0.30 4.07 9.41
N VAL A 222 0.87 3.45 8.39
CA VAL A 222 2.30 3.12 8.37
C VAL A 222 3.06 4.22 7.64
N VAL A 223 4.13 4.73 8.24
CA VAL A 223 5.03 5.69 7.61
C VAL A 223 6.40 5.04 7.47
N TRP A 224 6.87 4.92 6.23
CA TRP A 224 8.14 4.26 5.93
C TRP A 224 9.02 5.00 4.93
N ASN A 225 10.30 5.11 5.26
CA ASN A 225 11.36 5.52 4.34
C ASN A 225 12.64 4.72 4.68
N PRO A 226 13.27 4.06 3.68
CA PRO A 226 14.41 3.17 3.93
C PRO A 226 15.69 3.92 4.31
N TRP A 227 15.81 5.19 3.93
CA TRP A 227 17.06 5.94 4.04
C TRP A 227 18.22 5.25 3.28
N THR A 228 19.46 5.64 3.56
CA THR A 228 20.64 5.30 2.75
C THR A 228 21.03 3.82 2.79
N GLU A 229 21.17 3.23 3.97
CA GLU A 229 21.75 1.88 4.08
C GLU A 229 20.75 0.81 3.68
N LYS A 230 19.48 0.94 4.11
CA LYS A 230 18.43 0.02 3.70
C LYS A 230 18.14 0.06 2.20
N ALA A 231 18.25 1.24 1.58
CA ALA A 231 18.08 1.38 0.12
C ALA A 231 19.08 0.51 -0.65
N LYS A 232 20.36 0.53 -0.26
CA LYS A 232 21.44 -0.25 -0.90
C LYS A 232 21.26 -1.77 -0.74
N GLU A 233 20.56 -2.22 0.30
CA GLU A 233 20.27 -3.65 0.51
C GLU A 233 19.17 -4.17 -0.43
N MET A 234 18.36 -3.29 -1.02
CA MET A 234 17.23 -3.66 -1.87
C MET A 234 17.64 -3.72 -3.33
N GLY A 235 17.95 -4.91 -3.86
CA GLY A 235 18.38 -5.09 -5.26
C GLY A 235 17.33 -4.80 -6.36
N ASP A 236 16.15 -4.29 -5.99
CA ASP A 236 15.09 -3.79 -6.87
C ASP A 236 14.78 -2.29 -6.61
N PHE A 237 15.62 -1.61 -5.85
CA PHE A 237 15.53 -0.20 -5.48
C PHE A 237 16.84 0.50 -5.85
N ALA A 238 16.81 1.66 -6.50
CA ALA A 238 18.07 2.36 -6.77
C ALA A 238 18.53 3.12 -5.52
N ASP A 239 19.82 2.99 -5.18
CA ASP A 239 20.43 3.42 -3.91
C ASP A 239 20.10 4.85 -3.45
N GLU A 240 19.90 5.80 -4.38
CA GLU A 240 19.68 7.22 -4.07
C GLU A 240 18.20 7.65 -4.10
N GLU A 241 17.28 6.76 -4.52
CA GLU A 241 15.86 7.10 -4.71
C GLU A 241 15.06 7.19 -3.41
N TRP A 242 15.65 6.82 -2.27
CA TRP A 242 14.99 6.97 -0.96
C TRP A 242 14.66 8.43 -0.67
N THR A 243 15.39 9.37 -1.27
CA THR A 243 15.10 10.81 -1.14
C THR A 243 13.78 11.20 -1.81
N GLN A 244 13.36 10.48 -2.86
CA GLN A 244 12.24 10.88 -3.72
C GLN A 244 10.95 10.11 -3.42
N MET A 245 10.93 9.36 -2.31
CA MET A 245 9.78 8.56 -1.93
C MET A 245 9.46 8.63 -0.44
N LEU A 246 8.19 8.43 -0.14
CA LEU A 246 7.68 8.24 1.21
C LEU A 246 6.52 7.26 1.14
N CYS A 247 6.55 6.21 1.97
CA CYS A 247 5.36 5.38 2.13
C CYS A 247 4.45 5.97 3.20
N VAL A 248 3.18 6.10 2.85
CA VAL A 248 2.07 6.32 3.78
C VAL A 248 1.04 5.25 3.47
N GLU A 249 0.83 4.31 4.38
CA GLU A 249 0.07 3.10 4.11
C GLU A 249 -1.17 3.07 5.01
N GLY A 250 -2.32 2.74 4.44
CA GLY A 250 -3.49 2.35 5.24
C GLY A 250 -3.43 0.87 5.55
N ALA A 251 -3.46 0.52 6.84
CA ALA A 251 -3.23 -0.84 7.29
C ALA A 251 -4.11 -1.26 8.47
N ASN A 252 -4.25 -2.57 8.61
CA ASN A 252 -4.68 -3.27 9.82
C ASN A 252 -3.57 -4.26 10.14
N ALA A 253 -2.71 -3.95 11.11
CA ALA A 253 -1.47 -4.66 11.37
C ALA A 253 -1.15 -4.76 12.86
N LEU A 254 -0.21 -5.66 13.19
CA LEU A 254 0.21 -5.91 14.57
C LEU A 254 -0.96 -6.35 15.45
N ASP A 255 -1.30 -5.57 16.47
CA ASP A 255 -2.39 -5.86 17.40
C ASP A 255 -3.77 -5.49 16.81
N ASP A 256 -3.80 -4.73 15.71
CA ASP A 256 -5.02 -4.24 15.04
C ASP A 256 -5.38 -5.11 13.81
N TYR A 257 -5.08 -6.41 13.87
CA TYR A 257 -5.51 -7.36 12.86
C TYR A 257 -7.04 -7.51 12.84
N VAL A 258 -7.60 -7.97 11.72
CA VAL A 258 -9.04 -8.11 11.55
C VAL A 258 -9.45 -9.57 11.58
N THR A 259 -10.49 -9.90 12.35
CA THR A 259 -11.17 -11.20 12.26
C THR A 259 -12.38 -11.10 11.34
N VAL A 260 -12.41 -11.88 10.26
CA VAL A 260 -13.52 -11.92 9.31
C VAL A 260 -14.35 -13.19 9.57
N ALA A 261 -15.57 -13.03 10.08
CA ALA A 261 -16.46 -14.14 10.37
C ALA A 261 -17.03 -14.76 9.08
N PRO A 262 -17.51 -16.02 9.09
CA PRO A 262 -18.11 -16.65 7.91
C PRO A 262 -19.24 -15.80 7.29
N GLY A 263 -19.14 -15.54 5.99
CA GLY A 263 -20.10 -14.73 5.24
C GLY A 263 -19.95 -13.21 5.40
N GLU A 264 -19.09 -12.74 6.30
CA GLU A 264 -18.83 -11.31 6.50
C GLU A 264 -17.77 -10.78 5.52
N THR A 265 -17.83 -9.47 5.30
CA THR A 265 -16.87 -8.72 4.50
C THR A 265 -16.24 -7.62 5.34
N HIS A 266 -14.91 -7.56 5.33
CA HIS A 266 -14.14 -6.42 5.82
C HIS A 266 -13.56 -5.64 4.65
N ALA A 267 -13.45 -4.31 4.77
CA ALA A 267 -12.86 -3.49 3.71
C ALA A 267 -11.98 -2.37 4.26
N ILE A 268 -10.89 -2.09 3.54
CA ILE A 268 -10.10 -0.87 3.67
C ILE A 268 -10.22 -0.03 2.41
N THR A 269 -10.49 1.26 2.58
CA THR A 269 -10.48 2.24 1.49
C THR A 269 -9.40 3.28 1.76
N TYR A 270 -8.63 3.62 0.73
CA TYR A 270 -7.58 4.62 0.76
C TYR A 270 -7.78 5.61 -0.38
N ARG A 271 -7.81 6.90 -0.05
CA ARG A 271 -8.02 7.98 -1.03
C ARG A 271 -6.88 8.99 -0.97
N ILE A 272 -6.45 9.45 -2.14
CA ILE A 272 -5.45 10.52 -2.29
C ILE A 272 -6.04 11.65 -3.13
N ALA A 273 -5.90 12.89 -2.67
CA ALA A 273 -6.16 14.10 -3.45
C ALA A 273 -4.93 15.00 -3.46
N VAL A 274 -4.75 15.79 -4.52
CA VAL A 274 -3.62 16.74 -4.66
C VAL A 274 -4.13 18.17 -4.56
N GLU A 275 -3.46 18.97 -3.74
CA GLU A 275 -3.63 20.43 -3.65
C GLU A 275 -2.30 21.10 -3.99
N SER A 276 -2.28 22.07 -4.90
CA SER A 276 -1.07 22.87 -5.20
C SER A 276 -0.92 24.02 -4.20
N ILE A 277 0.33 24.34 -3.81
CA ILE A 277 0.66 25.41 -2.86
C ILE A 277 1.67 26.42 -3.41
#